data_AF-A0A7K5CNJ9-F1
#
_entry.id   AF-A0A7K5CNJ9-F1
#
_cell.length_a   1.000
_cell.length_b   1.000
_cell.length_c   1.000
_cell.angle_alpha   90.00
_cell.angle_beta   90.00
_cell.angle_gamma   90.00
#
_symmetry.space_group_name_H-M   'P 1'
#
loop_
_entity.id
_entity.type
_entity.pdbx_description
1 polymer ?
#
loop_
_entity_poly.entity_id
_entity_poly.type
_entity_poly.pdbx_seq_one_letter_code
_entity_poly.pdbx_strand_id
1 'polypeptide(L)' 'LIEIDRPRHQHWALYMGDGFVINLKPVGKEDLQLGDCTVLVFIRKVKKQRLKEVLQNNTWRVNNK' A
#
# COMPACT_ATOMS: atom_id res chain seq x y z
N LEU A 1 -7.89 7.78 -8.06
CA LEU A 1 -7.21 6.74 -7.26
C LEU A 1 -8.09 5.49 -7.17
N ILE A 2 -7.48 4.34 -6.88
CA ILE A 2 -8.18 3.13 -6.45
C ILE A 2 -8.06 3.04 -4.92
N GLU A 3 -9.20 3.02 -4.24
CA GLU A 3 -9.32 2.81 -2.80
C GLU A 3 -9.71 1.35 -2.55
N ILE A 4 -8.95 0.64 -1.72
CA ILE A 4 -9.09 -0.78 -1.43
C ILE A 4 -9.35 -0.94 0.07
N ASP A 5 -10.51 -1.49 0.39
CA ASP A 5 -10.97 -1.64 1.77
C ASP A 5 -10.38 -2.91 2.39
N ARG A 6 -9.31 -2.74 3.16
CA ARG A 6 -8.70 -3.85 3.90
C ARG A 6 -9.25 -3.89 5.33
N PRO A 7 -9.28 -5.06 5.99
CA PRO A 7 -9.93 -5.23 7.30
C PRO A 7 -9.50 -4.26 8.42
N ARG A 8 -8.33 -3.63 8.30
CA ARG A 8 -7.75 -2.77 9.35
C ARG A 8 -7.27 -1.40 8.87
N HIS A 9 -7.35 -1.12 7.57
CA HIS A 9 -6.93 0.17 7.00
C HIS A 9 -7.39 0.30 5.54
N GLN A 10 -7.54 1.53 5.07
CA GLN A 10 -7.67 1.79 3.64
C GLN A 10 -6.31 1.68 2.96
N HIS A 11 -6.24 0.89 1.90
CA HIS A 11 -5.07 0.81 1.04
C HIS A 11 -5.35 1.53 -0.28
N TRP A 12 -4.31 2.12 -0.85
CA TRP A 12 -4.44 2.96 -2.04
C TRP A 12 -3.53 2.53 -3.17
N ALA A 13 -4.00 2.73 -4.39
CA ALA A 13 -3.23 2.50 -5.60
C ALA A 13 -3.57 3.52 -6.69
N LEU A 14 -2.59 3.83 -7.55
CA LEU A 14 -2.78 4.66 -8.73
C LEU A 14 -3.00 3.76 -9.94
N TYR A 15 -4.08 3.97 -10.69
CA TYR A 15 -4.38 3.21 -11.90
C TYR A 15 -3.60 3.76 -13.09
N MET A 16 -2.94 2.86 -13.84
CA MET A 16 -2.06 3.23 -14.95
C MET A 16 -2.56 2.76 -16.33
N GLY A 17 -3.75 2.15 -16.39
CA GLY A 17 -4.25 1.48 -17.61
C GLY A 17 -3.98 -0.03 -17.63
N ASP A 18 -4.63 -0.74 -18.54
CA ASP A 18 -4.45 -2.17 -18.82
C ASP A 18 -4.54 -3.11 -17.61
N GLY A 19 -5.32 -2.73 -16.61
CA GLY A 19 -5.44 -3.48 -15.37
C GLY A 19 -4.21 -3.40 -14.46
N PHE A 20 -3.27 -2.49 -14.72
CA PHE A 20 -2.09 -2.25 -13.88
C PHE A 20 -2.26 -1.07 -12.93
N VAL A 21 -1.65 -1.19 -11.76
CA VAL A 21 -1.58 -0.14 -10.75
C VAL A 21 -0.17 0.04 -10.20
N ILE A 22 0.09 1.23 -9.68
CA ILE A 22 1.23 1.52 -8.80
C ILE A 22 0.73 1.60 -7.36
N ASN A 23 1.36 0.88 -6.45
CA ASN A 23 1.04 0.95 -5.02
C ASN A 23 2.28 0.79 -4.14
N LEU A 24 2.18 1.21 -2.88
CA LEU A 24 3.18 0.94 -1.86
C LEU A 24 2.97 -0.44 -1.26
N LYS A 25 4.02 -1.26 -1.21
CA LYS A 25 4.02 -2.53 -0.47
C LYS A 25 4.98 -2.49 0.70
N PRO A 26 4.57 -3.00 1.88
CA PRO A 26 5.50 -3.18 2.99
C PRO A 26 6.57 -4.21 2.60
N VAL A 27 7.83 -3.89 2.88
CA VAL A 27 8.97 -4.77 2.59
C VAL A 27 9.80 -5.07 3.84
N GLY A 28 9.56 -4.36 4.93
CA GLY A 28 10.24 -4.59 6.19
C GLY A 28 9.76 -3.63 7.27
N LYS A 29 10.26 -3.85 8.47
CA LYS A 29 10.18 -2.93 9.59
C LYS A 29 11.53 -2.95 10.30
N GLU A 30 11.96 -1.79 10.75
CA GLU A 30 13.23 -1.62 11.44
C GLU A 30 13.00 -0.79 12.70
N ASP A 31 13.65 -1.17 13.79
CA ASP A 31 13.70 -0.38 15.00
C ASP A 31 14.88 0.57 14.90
N LEU A 32 14.60 1.87 14.79
CA LEU A 32 15.62 2.90 14.74
C LEU A 32 15.84 3.44 16.15
N GLN A 33 17.06 3.31 16.66
CA GLN A 33 17.45 3.94 17.93
C GLN A 33 17.81 5.41 17.68
N LEU A 34 17.12 6.30 18.37
CA LEU A 34 17.36 7.74 18.36
C LEU A 34 17.56 8.23 19.80
N GLY A 35 18.82 8.17 20.25
CA GLY A 35 19.15 8.37 21.66
C GLY A 35 18.53 7.26 22.52
N ASP A 36 17.82 7.65 23.58
CA ASP A 36 17.13 6.72 24.49
C ASP A 36 15.73 6.28 23.97
N CYS A 37 15.34 6.69 22.76
CA CYS A 37 14.05 6.34 22.15
C CYS A 37 14.22 5.34 21.01
N THR A 38 13.39 4.29 21.02
CA THR A 38 13.26 3.35 19.90
C THR A 38 12.02 3.69 19.07
N VAL A 39 12.21 3.92 17.76
CA VAL A 39 11.14 4.25 16.82
C VAL A 39 10.98 3.13 15.80
N LEU A 40 9.76 2.59 15.69
CA LEU A 40 9.44 1.59 14.67
C LEU A 40 9.22 2.25 13.30
N VAL A 41 10.12 1.98 12.36
CA VAL A 41 10.05 2.47 10.98
C VAL A 41 9.47 1.40 10.07
N PHE A 42 8.44 1.77 9.30
CA PHE A 42 7.82 0.87 8.32
C PHE A 42 8.37 1.15 6.92
N ILE A 43 9.18 0.22 6.40
CA ILE A 43 9.79 0.36 5.08
C ILE A 43 8.80 -0.12 4.02
N ARG A 44 8.59 0.73 3.01
CA ARG A 44 7.69 0.46 1.90
C ARG A 44 8.41 0.67 0.57
N LYS A 45 8.09 -0.18 -0.41
CA LYS A 45 8.58 -0.06 -1.78
C LYS A 45 7.43 0.20 -2.74
N VAL A 46 7.65 1.10 -3.69
CA VAL A 46 6.73 1.34 -4.80
C VAL A 46 6.81 0.15 -5.75
N LYS A 47 5.65 -0.39 -6.14
CA LYS A 47 5.57 -1.50 -7.09
C LYS A 47 4.49 -1.25 -8.13
N LYS A 48 4.80 -1.55 -9.40
CA LYS A 48 3.83 -1.70 -10.48
C LYS A 48 3.41 -3.17 -10.58
N GLN A 49 2.11 -3.45 -10.52
CA GLN A 49 1.58 -4.82 -10.56
C GLN A 49 0.10 -4.82 -11.03
N ARG A 50 -0.46 -6.00 -11.31
CA ARG A 50 -1.86 -6.12 -11.72
C ARG A 50 -2.80 -5.75 -10.58
N LEU A 51 -3.86 -5.02 -10.88
CA LEU A 51 -4.90 -4.63 -9.92
C LEU A 51 -5.48 -5.85 -9.20
N LYS A 52 -5.79 -6.91 -9.94
CA LYS A 52 -6.32 -8.18 -9.39
C LYS A 52 -5.43 -8.77 -8.29
N GLU A 53 -4.11 -8.67 -8.42
CA GLU A 53 -3.16 -9.16 -7.40
C GLU A 53 -3.12 -8.26 -6.16
N VAL A 54 -3.40 -6.96 -6.30
CA VAL A 54 -3.41 -6.00 -5.19
C VAL A 54 -4.68 -6.14 -4.36
N LEU A 55 -5.81 -6.39 -5.04
CA LEU A 55 -7.12 -6.54 -4.43
C LEU A 55 -7.21 -7.79 -3.56
N GLN A 56 -6.68 -8.92 -4.04
CA GLN A 56 -6.91 -10.23 -3.41
C GLN A 56 -8.42 -10.44 -3.23
N ASN A 57 -8.91 -10.54 -1.99
CA ASN A 57 -10.32 -10.73 -1.65
C ASN A 57 -10.99 -9.44 -1.10
N ASN A 58 -10.33 -8.28 -1.22
CA ASN A 58 -10.83 -7.03 -0.68
C ASN A 58 -11.74 -6.30 -1.68
N THR A 59 -12.76 -5.62 -1.18
CA THR A 59 -13.60 -4.70 -1.96
C THR A 59 -12.83 -3.43 -2.30
N TRP A 60 -13.23 -2.77 -3.39
CA TRP A 60 -12.56 -1.56 -3.85
C TRP A 60 -13.52 -0.65 -4.62
N ARG A 61 -13.13 0.63 -4.72
CA ARG A 61 -13.83 1.63 -5.52
C ARG A 61 -12.85 2.62 -6.15
N VAL A 62 -13.28 3.27 -7.23
CA VAL A 62 -12.59 4.46 -7.73
C VAL A 62 -12.94 5.64 -6.83
N ASN A 63 -11.93 6.36 -6.37
CA ASN A 63 -12.07 7.56 -5.57
C ASN A 63 -11.11 8.62 -6.11
N ASN A 64 -11.65 9.67 -6.75
CA ASN A 64 -10.90 10.77 -7.38
C ASN A 64 -11.20 12.10 -6.69
N LYS A 65 -11.47 12.05 -5.38
CA LYS A 65 -11.59 13.25 -4.55
C LYS A 65 -10.27 14.00 -4.48
#